data_AF-A0A7S3MAP6-F1
#
_entry.id   AF-A0A7S3MAP6-F1
#
_cell.length_a   1.000
_cell.length_b   1.000
_cell.length_c   1.000
_cell.angle_alpha   90.00
_cell.angle_beta   90.00
_cell.angle_gamma   90.00
#
_symmetry.space_group_name_H-M   'P 1'
#
loop_
_entity.id
_entity.type
_entity.pdbx_description
1 polymer ?
#
loop_
_entity_poly.entity_id
_entity_poly.type
_entity_poly.pdbx_seq_one_letter_code
_entity_poly.pdbx_strand_id
1 'polypeptide(L)'
;MADESTGSLSMELMQLTEEAFKLATTACHFDKEQNVVGACDYYDKCILNMDEVLNKLNPDSPEWKKLFDMRTKYDDRMEFLRENDTVSYTTGASTKQASTKMPRNRRKLTEAETDFKDIDWAGASLESIPEDAVAVTYWLLRNIRTTMEHGGFLTKDIFVPKRIWIQNDVKFSGINAKTAAFEIIIKLVANHTEALYLSLDEDSMDLAEAAFGFVYEELTALQNNLSKPFPYIKELSVVSNSTKEDPMDSRSSESQVKTGSARSTTLTGFVSSFGKNVRKYAEVGFQRLVVALPSKLSPEELEEYVALVSKVCEKCQLFDTWYEFVKNSAALDPQSINQHLAVKLDSIRGLLVCISASVRDIVVEILFRDLEYLIDKYMTDMRKGFCRMYWDDELDSHDS
;
A
#
# COMPACT_ATOMS: atom_id res chain seq x y z
N MET A 1 -44.13 1.03 9.15
CA MET A 1 -43.56 1.77 10.30
C MET A 1 -42.49 0.98 11.07
N ALA A 2 -42.10 -0.24 10.67
CA ALA A 2 -41.01 -0.99 11.31
C ALA A 2 -39.66 -0.91 10.57
N ASP A 3 -39.59 -0.19 9.44
CA ASP A 3 -38.46 -0.25 8.48
C ASP A 3 -37.49 0.95 8.59
N GLU A 4 -37.86 2.02 9.31
CA GLU A 4 -36.97 3.17 9.56
C GLU A 4 -36.00 2.93 10.75
N SER A 5 -36.30 1.97 11.62
CA SER A 5 -35.54 1.73 12.87
C SER A 5 -34.19 1.04 12.63
N THR A 6 -34.11 0.13 11.65
CA THR A 6 -32.90 -0.65 11.37
C THR A 6 -31.79 0.16 10.68
N GLY A 7 -32.17 1.15 9.85
CA GLY A 7 -31.22 2.06 9.20
C GLY A 7 -30.55 3.03 10.18
N SER A 8 -31.31 3.51 11.16
CA SER A 8 -30.80 4.39 12.22
C SER A 8 -29.75 3.68 13.08
N LEU A 9 -30.05 2.44 13.50
CA LEU A 9 -29.13 1.65 14.34
C LEU A 9 -27.80 1.36 13.64
N SER A 10 -27.83 1.05 12.34
CA SER A 10 -26.60 0.77 11.59
C SER A 10 -25.70 2.00 11.44
N MET A 11 -26.28 3.18 11.27
CA MET A 11 -25.51 4.43 11.17
C MET A 11 -24.89 4.80 12.51
N GLU A 12 -25.65 4.64 13.58
CA GLU A 12 -25.21 4.86 14.96
C GLU A 12 -24.03 3.96 15.34
N LEU A 13 -24.09 2.66 15.00
CA LEU A 13 -22.99 1.71 15.25
C LEU A 13 -21.70 2.09 14.52
N MET A 14 -21.83 2.56 13.27
CA MET A 14 -20.69 2.99 12.48
C MET A 14 -20.01 4.22 13.08
N GLN A 15 -20.81 5.21 13.49
CA GLN A 15 -20.31 6.43 14.10
C GLN A 15 -19.59 6.15 15.43
N LEU A 16 -20.18 5.33 16.30
CA LEU A 16 -19.57 4.91 17.57
C LEU A 16 -18.26 4.16 17.36
N THR A 17 -18.22 3.27 16.36
CA THR A 17 -17.01 2.51 16.02
C THR A 17 -15.89 3.41 15.49
N GLU A 18 -16.22 4.36 14.61
CA GLU A 18 -15.26 5.33 14.09
C GLU A 18 -14.71 6.23 15.20
N GLU A 19 -15.57 6.68 16.11
CA GLU A 19 -15.17 7.48 17.26
C GLU A 19 -14.25 6.71 18.20
N ALA A 20 -14.56 5.44 18.51
CA ALA A 20 -13.69 4.58 19.30
C ALA A 20 -12.26 4.49 18.70
N PHE A 21 -12.13 4.34 17.38
CA PHE A 21 -10.81 4.26 16.74
C PHE A 21 -10.05 5.59 16.72
N LYS A 22 -10.74 6.73 16.61
CA LYS A 22 -10.11 8.06 16.77
C LYS A 22 -9.56 8.23 18.18
N LEU A 23 -10.33 7.81 19.19
CA LEU A 23 -9.90 7.82 20.60
C LEU A 23 -8.71 6.89 20.82
N ALA A 24 -8.73 5.67 20.28
CA ALA A 24 -7.61 4.73 20.37
C ALA A 24 -6.31 5.29 19.75
N THR A 25 -6.40 5.97 18.61
CA THR A 25 -5.26 6.62 17.96
C THR A 25 -4.66 7.71 18.85
N THR A 26 -5.53 8.49 19.49
CA THR A 26 -5.14 9.56 20.42
C THR A 26 -4.52 8.98 21.70
N ALA A 27 -5.09 7.90 22.25
CA ALA A 27 -4.54 7.19 23.41
C ALA A 27 -3.12 6.67 23.12
N CYS A 28 -2.92 6.03 21.97
CA CYS A 28 -1.61 5.54 21.54
C CYS A 28 -0.58 6.67 21.36
N HIS A 29 -1.01 7.87 20.99
CA HIS A 29 -0.13 9.03 20.90
C HIS A 29 0.36 9.46 22.29
N PHE A 30 -0.55 9.65 23.25
CA PHE A 30 -0.18 9.98 24.63
C PHE A 30 0.67 8.89 25.31
N ASP A 31 0.39 7.62 25.02
CA ASP A 31 1.18 6.49 25.53
C ASP A 31 2.65 6.57 25.04
N LYS A 32 2.85 6.86 23.75
CA LYS A 32 4.20 7.06 23.18
C LYS A 32 4.93 8.25 23.80
N GLU A 33 4.19 9.31 24.16
CA GLU A 33 4.73 10.49 24.83
C GLU A 33 4.97 10.27 26.34
N GLN A 34 4.72 9.06 26.86
CA GLN A 34 4.77 8.75 28.29
C GLN A 34 3.83 9.60 29.15
N ASN A 35 2.80 10.19 28.54
CA ASN A 35 1.73 10.87 29.24
C ASN A 35 0.69 9.83 29.67
N VAL A 36 0.96 9.15 30.78
CA VAL A 36 0.15 8.03 31.29
C VAL A 36 -1.29 8.46 31.56
N VAL A 37 -1.49 9.62 32.19
CA VAL A 37 -2.83 10.13 32.52
C VAL A 37 -3.65 10.38 31.25
N GLY A 38 -3.06 11.02 30.25
CA GLY A 38 -3.70 11.24 28.95
C GLY A 38 -4.01 9.92 28.24
N ALA A 39 -3.06 8.99 28.21
CA ALA A 39 -3.25 7.69 27.59
C ALA A 39 -4.42 6.92 28.23
N CYS A 40 -4.46 6.84 29.57
CA CYS A 40 -5.54 6.17 30.29
C CYS A 40 -6.91 6.81 30.06
N ASP A 41 -7.02 8.15 30.05
CA ASP A 41 -8.30 8.85 29.79
C ASP A 41 -8.86 8.53 28.40
N TYR A 42 -8.02 8.51 27.36
CA TYR A 42 -8.46 8.18 26.01
C TYR A 42 -8.70 6.68 25.79
N TYR A 43 -7.94 5.80 26.45
CA TYR A 43 -8.23 4.36 26.43
C TYR A 43 -9.58 4.05 27.09
N ASP A 44 -9.89 4.67 28.23
CA ASP A 44 -11.17 4.51 28.92
C ASP A 44 -12.36 4.91 28.04
N LYS A 45 -12.29 6.10 27.42
CA LYS A 45 -13.31 6.58 26.47
C LYS A 45 -13.45 5.67 25.25
N CYS A 46 -12.34 5.17 24.71
CA CYS A 46 -12.35 4.20 23.61
C CYS A 46 -13.08 2.91 24.01
N ILE A 47 -12.78 2.36 25.20
CA ILE A 47 -13.41 1.14 25.71
C ILE A 47 -14.91 1.33 25.91
N LEU A 48 -15.34 2.47 26.46
CA LEU A 48 -16.77 2.80 26.62
C LEU A 48 -17.52 2.76 25.29
N ASN A 49 -16.97 3.39 24.24
CA ASN A 49 -17.59 3.36 22.91
C ASN A 49 -17.60 1.95 22.31
N MET A 50 -16.54 1.15 22.53
CA MET A 50 -16.51 -0.24 22.08
C MET A 50 -17.55 -1.11 22.80
N ASP A 51 -17.71 -0.93 24.11
CA ASP A 51 -18.70 -1.67 24.91
C ASP A 51 -20.12 -1.32 24.45
N GLU A 52 -20.39 -0.07 24.07
CA GLU A 52 -21.69 0.33 23.50
C GLU A 52 -21.99 -0.37 22.16
N VAL A 53 -20.99 -0.47 21.28
CA VAL A 53 -21.12 -1.19 20.00
C VAL A 53 -21.30 -2.69 20.24
N LEU A 54 -20.51 -3.29 21.14
CA LEU A 54 -20.57 -4.71 21.49
C LEU A 54 -21.94 -5.11 22.06
N ASN A 55 -22.57 -4.25 22.85
CA ASN A 55 -23.91 -4.49 23.42
C ASN A 55 -25.02 -4.52 22.36
N LYS A 56 -24.78 -3.93 21.19
CA LYS A 56 -25.73 -3.85 20.07
C LYS A 56 -25.44 -4.89 18.98
N LEU A 57 -24.27 -5.54 19.02
CA LEU A 57 -23.86 -6.59 18.07
C LEU A 57 -24.24 -7.99 18.59
N ASN A 58 -24.41 -8.94 17.67
CA ASN A 58 -24.62 -10.34 18.03
C ASN A 58 -23.29 -10.96 18.55
N PRO A 59 -23.25 -11.53 19.78
CA PRO A 59 -22.04 -12.11 20.37
C PRO A 59 -21.36 -13.20 19.51
N ASP A 60 -22.13 -13.92 18.71
CA ASP A 60 -21.59 -14.98 17.85
C ASP A 60 -21.04 -14.45 16.51
N SER A 61 -21.25 -13.17 16.21
CA SER A 61 -20.80 -12.56 14.95
C SER A 61 -19.27 -12.42 14.90
N PRO A 62 -18.65 -12.58 13.72
CA PRO A 62 -17.21 -12.36 13.56
C PRO A 62 -16.81 -10.91 13.85
N GLU A 63 -17.70 -9.94 13.62
CA GLU A 63 -17.48 -8.53 13.95
C GLU A 63 -17.38 -8.32 15.46
N TRP A 64 -18.29 -8.93 16.23
CA TRP A 64 -18.27 -8.86 17.70
C TRP A 64 -16.97 -9.43 18.25
N LYS A 65 -16.56 -10.63 17.79
CA LYS A 65 -15.31 -11.27 18.25
C LYS A 65 -14.09 -10.40 17.99
N LYS A 66 -13.96 -9.86 16.77
CA LYS A 66 -12.84 -8.96 16.43
C LYS A 66 -12.83 -7.70 17.30
N LEU A 67 -13.99 -7.08 17.50
CA LEU A 67 -14.10 -5.86 18.31
C LEU A 67 -13.80 -6.13 19.79
N PHE A 68 -14.28 -7.26 20.31
CA PHE A 68 -14.01 -7.72 21.67
C PHE A 68 -12.52 -7.99 21.91
N ASP A 69 -11.84 -8.63 20.96
CA ASP A 69 -10.39 -8.88 21.02
C ASP A 69 -9.59 -7.56 21.07
N MET A 70 -10.02 -6.54 20.32
CA MET A 70 -9.40 -5.20 20.35
C MET A 70 -9.66 -4.48 21.68
N ARG A 71 -10.90 -4.51 22.15
CA ARG A 71 -11.31 -3.95 23.44
C ARG A 71 -10.48 -4.52 24.59
N THR A 72 -10.27 -5.85 24.60
CA THR A 72 -9.46 -6.55 25.60
C THR A 72 -8.01 -6.05 25.59
N LYS A 73 -7.39 -5.90 24.41
CA LYS A 73 -6.02 -5.39 24.29
C LYS A 73 -5.86 -3.96 24.83
N TYR A 74 -6.86 -3.11 24.68
CA TYR A 74 -6.82 -1.75 25.23
C TYR A 74 -7.02 -1.73 26.74
N ASP A 75 -7.85 -2.62 27.28
CA ASP A 75 -8.03 -2.79 28.73
C ASP A 75 -6.74 -3.28 29.39
N ASP A 76 -6.11 -4.32 28.84
CA ASP A 76 -4.82 -4.86 29.30
C ASP A 76 -3.72 -3.77 29.29
N ARG A 77 -3.69 -2.94 28.23
CA ARG A 77 -2.71 -1.85 28.13
C ARG A 77 -2.96 -0.77 29.18
N MET A 78 -4.22 -0.43 29.43
CA MET A 78 -4.60 0.56 30.43
C MET A 78 -4.25 0.09 31.85
N GLU A 79 -4.49 -1.19 32.18
CA GLU A 79 -4.09 -1.79 33.46
C GLU A 79 -2.57 -1.74 33.65
N PHE A 80 -1.81 -2.15 32.63
CA PHE A 80 -0.35 -2.06 32.63
C PHE A 80 0.18 -0.64 32.86
N LEU A 81 -0.47 0.38 32.26
CA LEU A 81 -0.08 1.77 32.45
C LEU A 81 -0.32 2.23 33.90
N ARG A 82 -1.45 1.85 34.51
CA ARG A 82 -1.80 2.19 35.90
C ARG A 82 -0.86 1.52 36.91
N GLU A 83 -0.49 0.26 36.68
CA GLU A 83 0.47 -0.46 37.53
C GLU A 83 1.84 0.23 37.54
N ASN A 84 2.33 0.64 36.36
CA ASN A 84 3.64 1.29 36.25
C ASN A 84 3.68 2.71 36.84
N ASP A 85 2.57 3.46 36.79
CA ASP A 85 2.49 4.79 37.40
C ASP A 85 2.51 4.71 38.94
N THR A 86 1.85 3.68 39.50
CA THR A 86 1.76 3.46 40.95
C THR A 86 3.12 3.16 41.61
N VAL A 87 4.04 2.54 40.87
CA VAL A 87 5.41 2.24 41.35
C VAL A 87 6.27 3.51 41.48
N SER A 88 5.97 4.58 40.72
CA SER A 88 6.75 5.83 40.77
C SER A 88 6.50 6.68 42.02
N TYR A 89 5.33 6.56 42.67
CA TYR A 89 4.97 7.41 43.80
C TYR A 89 5.23 6.80 45.19
N THR A 90 5.50 5.50 45.28
CA THR A 90 5.62 4.78 46.57
C THR A 90 7.06 4.55 47.04
N THR A 91 8.08 5.00 46.30
CA THR A 91 9.49 4.85 46.70
C THR A 91 10.17 6.18 47.04
N GLY A 92 9.52 6.93 47.94
CA GLY A 92 10.11 8.01 48.72
C GLY A 92 10.62 7.56 50.10
N ALA A 93 11.22 6.37 50.22
CA ALA A 93 11.95 5.97 51.42
C ALA A 93 12.97 4.87 51.11
N SER A 94 14.22 5.15 51.49
CA SER A 94 15.39 4.30 51.38
C SER A 94 15.17 2.91 51.97
N THR A 95 15.20 1.85 51.14
CA THR A 95 15.83 0.57 51.49
C THR A 95 16.18 -0.15 50.19
N LYS A 96 17.48 -0.41 49.99
CA LYS A 96 18.00 -1.28 48.93
C LYS A 96 17.41 -2.69 49.11
N GLN A 97 16.34 -3.02 48.39
CA GLN A 97 15.99 -4.40 48.12
C GLN A 97 16.23 -4.68 46.65
N ALA A 98 17.12 -5.65 46.42
CA ALA A 98 17.47 -6.17 45.11
C ALA A 98 16.21 -6.75 44.44
N SER A 99 15.57 -5.92 43.62
CA SER A 99 14.74 -6.39 42.53
C SER A 99 15.63 -7.29 41.67
N THR A 100 15.32 -8.59 41.67
CA THR A 100 15.70 -9.52 40.61
C THR A 100 15.05 -9.02 39.33
N LYS A 101 15.65 -7.99 38.74
CA LYS A 101 15.41 -7.59 37.37
C LYS A 101 15.59 -8.86 36.55
N MET A 102 14.50 -9.37 36.00
CA MET A 102 14.57 -10.29 34.88
C MET A 102 15.63 -9.74 33.93
N PRO A 103 16.63 -10.54 33.52
CA PRO A 103 17.65 -10.07 32.62
C PRO A 103 16.91 -9.67 31.35
N ARG A 104 16.71 -8.37 31.15
CA ARG A 104 16.46 -7.82 29.82
C ARG A 104 17.63 -8.38 29.02
N ASN A 105 17.36 -9.32 28.13
CA ASN A 105 18.33 -9.86 27.19
C ASN A 105 18.84 -8.68 26.37
N ARG A 106 19.87 -8.01 26.92
CA ARG A 106 20.63 -6.95 26.31
C ARG A 106 21.46 -7.65 25.26
N ARG A 107 20.87 -7.86 24.08
CA ARG A 107 21.65 -8.22 22.91
C ARG A 107 22.55 -7.01 22.63
N LYS A 108 23.80 -7.08 23.06
CA LYS A 108 24.85 -6.15 22.59
C LYS A 108 24.82 -6.26 21.07
N LEU A 109 24.64 -5.13 20.40
CA LEU A 109 24.87 -5.08 18.97
C LEU A 109 26.31 -5.52 18.77
N THR A 110 26.50 -6.63 18.07
CA THR A 110 27.83 -7.14 17.75
C THR A 110 28.57 -6.08 16.93
N GLU A 111 29.89 -6.02 17.04
CA GLU A 111 30.71 -5.05 16.29
C GLU A 111 30.44 -5.13 14.77
N ALA A 112 30.09 -6.33 14.27
CA ALA A 112 29.62 -6.57 12.91
C ALA A 112 28.30 -5.84 12.55
N GLU A 113 27.39 -5.62 13.50
CA GLU A 113 26.14 -4.88 13.28
C GLU A 113 26.37 -3.37 13.14
N THR A 114 27.51 -2.85 13.61
CA THR A 114 27.91 -1.42 13.47
C THR A 114 29.02 -1.15 12.45
N ASP A 115 29.65 -2.20 11.91
CA ASP A 115 30.75 -2.03 10.97
C ASP A 115 30.22 -1.73 9.56
N PHE A 116 30.48 -0.51 9.07
CA PHE A 116 30.11 -0.08 7.70
C PHE A 116 31.01 -0.68 6.61
N LYS A 117 31.88 -1.65 6.96
CA LYS A 117 32.80 -2.33 6.04
C LYS A 117 32.11 -3.16 4.95
N ASP A 118 30.83 -3.49 5.11
CA ASP A 118 30.05 -4.21 4.10
C ASP A 118 29.63 -3.33 2.92
N ILE A 119 29.87 -2.02 2.97
CA ILE A 119 29.54 -1.12 1.88
C ILE A 119 30.66 -1.16 0.84
N ASP A 120 30.43 -1.93 -0.23
CA ASP A 120 31.27 -1.91 -1.42
C ASP A 120 31.02 -0.62 -2.24
N TRP A 121 31.70 0.46 -1.86
CA TRP A 121 31.64 1.73 -2.58
C TRP A 121 32.20 1.64 -4.00
N ALA A 122 33.07 0.66 -4.30
CA ALA A 122 33.70 0.52 -5.60
C ALA A 122 32.75 -0.13 -6.63
N GLY A 123 31.83 -0.98 -6.18
CA GLY A 123 30.79 -1.59 -7.00
C GLY A 123 29.59 -0.69 -7.30
N ALA A 124 29.42 0.41 -6.56
CA ALA A 124 28.26 1.30 -6.65
C ALA A 124 28.38 2.34 -7.80
N SER A 125 28.46 1.88 -9.04
CA SER A 125 28.42 2.77 -10.21
C SER A 125 27.01 3.33 -10.40
N LEU A 126 26.84 4.65 -10.25
CA LEU A 126 25.56 5.32 -10.51
C LEU A 126 25.37 5.54 -12.02
N GLU A 127 24.39 4.84 -12.61
CA GLU A 127 23.93 5.14 -13.97
C GLU A 127 23.39 6.58 -14.02
N SER A 128 23.73 7.33 -15.07
CA SER A 128 23.23 8.70 -15.24
C SER A 128 21.71 8.72 -15.40
N ILE A 129 21.05 9.70 -14.77
CA ILE A 129 19.60 9.88 -14.87
C ILE A 129 19.23 10.11 -16.35
N PRO A 130 18.34 9.31 -16.93
CA PRO A 130 17.84 9.53 -18.29
C PRO A 130 17.09 10.86 -18.41
N GLU A 131 17.16 11.51 -19.58
CA GLU A 131 16.38 12.74 -19.86
C GLU A 131 14.90 12.44 -20.13
N ASP A 132 14.62 11.24 -20.66
CA ASP A 132 13.28 10.79 -21.05
C ASP A 132 12.50 10.29 -19.83
N ALA A 133 11.35 10.90 -19.56
CA ALA A 133 10.50 10.55 -18.42
C ALA A 133 10.06 9.08 -18.43
N VAL A 134 9.93 8.45 -19.61
CA VAL A 134 9.58 7.03 -19.72
C VAL A 134 10.72 6.15 -19.20
N ALA A 135 11.95 6.45 -19.62
CA ALA A 135 13.16 5.71 -19.23
C ALA A 135 13.50 5.91 -17.74
N VAL A 136 13.21 7.08 -17.18
CA VAL A 136 13.40 7.36 -15.74
C VAL A 136 12.68 6.34 -14.86
N THR A 137 11.45 5.94 -15.21
CA THR A 137 10.69 4.93 -14.45
C THR A 137 11.48 3.62 -14.33
N TYR A 138 12.01 3.12 -15.45
CA TYR A 138 12.70 1.83 -15.49
C TYR A 138 14.10 1.90 -14.89
N TRP A 139 14.79 3.02 -15.07
CA TRP A 139 16.03 3.37 -14.38
C TRP A 139 15.86 3.33 -12.86
N LEU A 140 14.78 3.92 -12.33
CA LEU A 140 14.47 3.86 -10.89
C LEU A 140 14.30 2.41 -10.42
N LEU A 141 13.58 1.58 -11.16
CA LEU A 141 13.40 0.17 -10.81
C LEU A 141 14.73 -0.61 -10.80
N ARG A 142 15.64 -0.32 -11.74
CA ARG A 142 17.00 -0.91 -11.75
C ARG A 142 17.78 -0.52 -10.50
N ASN A 143 17.76 0.76 -10.14
CA ASN A 143 18.46 1.25 -8.95
C ASN A 143 17.88 0.65 -7.68
N ILE A 144 16.56 0.66 -7.51
CA ILE A 144 15.89 0.06 -6.34
C ILE A 144 16.27 -1.42 -6.22
N ARG A 145 16.19 -2.20 -7.31
CA ARG A 145 16.63 -3.60 -7.33
C ARG A 145 18.09 -3.75 -6.91
N THR A 146 18.98 -2.91 -7.43
CA THR A 146 20.41 -2.92 -7.08
C THR A 146 20.62 -2.72 -5.57
N THR A 147 19.84 -1.81 -4.96
CA THR A 147 19.93 -1.57 -3.50
C THR A 147 19.51 -2.79 -2.67
N MET A 148 18.61 -3.64 -3.16
CA MET A 148 18.19 -4.88 -2.51
C MET A 148 19.26 -5.96 -2.59
N GLU A 149 19.93 -6.08 -3.75
CA GLU A 149 20.88 -7.15 -4.00
C GLU A 149 22.24 -6.90 -3.35
N HIS A 150 22.75 -5.67 -3.45
CA HIS A 150 24.12 -5.31 -3.05
C HIS A 150 24.19 -4.04 -2.20
N GLY A 151 23.09 -3.29 -2.06
CA GLY A 151 23.15 -1.89 -1.66
C GLY A 151 23.57 -1.01 -2.86
N GLY A 152 23.31 0.29 -2.78
CA GLY A 152 23.66 1.17 -3.89
C GLY A 152 23.11 2.57 -3.77
N PHE A 153 23.49 3.43 -4.72
CA PHE A 153 22.94 4.77 -4.83
C PHE A 153 21.59 4.74 -5.56
N LEU A 154 20.56 5.29 -4.91
CA LEU A 154 19.27 5.56 -5.55
C LEU A 154 19.31 6.87 -6.35
N THR A 155 20.01 7.86 -5.80
CA THR A 155 20.33 9.15 -6.43
C THR A 155 21.79 9.49 -6.14
N LYS A 156 22.30 10.61 -6.69
CA LYS A 156 23.65 11.10 -6.41
C LYS A 156 23.94 11.31 -4.92
N ASP A 157 22.90 11.58 -4.14
CA ASP A 157 23.01 11.98 -2.74
C ASP A 157 22.46 10.95 -1.75
N ILE A 158 21.81 9.90 -2.25
CA ILE A 158 21.12 8.90 -1.42
C ILE A 158 21.71 7.52 -1.69
N PHE A 159 22.53 7.06 -0.75
CA PHE A 159 22.97 5.67 -0.68
C PHE A 159 22.03 4.86 0.21
N VAL A 160 21.57 3.71 -0.29
CA VAL A 160 20.71 2.76 0.44
C VAL A 160 21.53 1.49 0.71
N PRO A 161 21.96 1.27 1.97
CA PRO A 161 22.62 0.03 2.36
C PRO A 161 21.71 -1.18 2.18
N LYS A 162 22.28 -2.32 1.76
CA LYS A 162 21.55 -3.60 1.66
C LYS A 162 20.81 -3.98 2.95
N ARG A 163 21.41 -3.67 4.11
CA ARG A 163 20.85 -3.95 5.45
C ARG A 163 19.48 -3.32 5.69
N ILE A 164 19.13 -2.26 4.97
CA ILE A 164 17.80 -1.65 5.06
C ILE A 164 16.70 -2.62 4.61
N TRP A 165 17.02 -3.53 3.69
CA TRP A 165 16.10 -4.55 3.19
C TRP A 165 16.07 -5.82 4.05
N ILE A 166 16.90 -5.90 5.10
CA ILE A 166 17.04 -7.07 5.99
C ILE A 166 16.89 -6.58 7.44
N GLN A 167 15.65 -6.33 7.85
CA GLN A 167 15.33 -5.80 9.17
C GLN A 167 14.33 -6.68 9.91
N ASN A 168 14.51 -6.78 11.23
CA ASN A 168 13.53 -7.43 12.10
C ASN A 168 12.38 -6.47 12.45
N ASP A 169 11.21 -7.04 12.72
CA ASP A 169 10.04 -6.34 13.25
C ASP A 169 9.55 -5.17 12.36
N VAL A 170 9.69 -5.31 11.04
CA VAL A 170 9.15 -4.37 10.04
C VAL A 170 7.63 -4.43 10.03
N LYS A 171 6.98 -3.29 9.85
CA LYS A 171 5.52 -3.20 9.78
C LYS A 171 5.11 -2.53 8.49
N PHE A 172 4.56 -3.30 7.55
CA PHE A 172 4.01 -2.75 6.33
C PHE A 172 2.48 -2.72 6.40
N SER A 173 1.91 -1.58 6.00
CA SER A 173 0.49 -1.44 5.73
C SER A 173 0.16 -2.11 4.39
N GLY A 174 -0.88 -2.94 4.36
CA GLY A 174 -1.40 -3.51 3.11
C GLY A 174 -0.45 -4.44 2.37
N ILE A 175 0.43 -5.14 3.10
CA ILE A 175 1.41 -6.05 2.50
C ILE A 175 0.76 -7.07 1.54
N ASN A 176 -0.36 -7.68 1.94
CA ASN A 176 -1.07 -8.65 1.10
C ASN A 176 -1.56 -8.05 -0.22
N ALA A 177 -2.05 -6.80 -0.20
CA ALA A 177 -2.50 -6.12 -1.40
C ALA A 177 -1.33 -5.75 -2.32
N LYS A 178 -0.19 -5.34 -1.75
CA LYS A 178 1.05 -5.06 -2.50
C LYS A 178 1.61 -6.32 -3.15
N THR A 179 1.72 -7.41 -2.40
CA THR A 179 2.16 -8.72 -2.89
C THR A 179 1.28 -9.19 -4.04
N ALA A 180 -0.05 -9.16 -3.87
CA ALA A 180 -0.99 -9.54 -4.91
C ALA A 180 -0.84 -8.66 -6.17
N ALA A 181 -0.64 -7.35 -6.02
CA ALA A 181 -0.42 -6.45 -7.14
C ALA A 181 0.86 -6.79 -7.91
N PHE A 182 1.98 -7.02 -7.22
CA PHE A 182 3.24 -7.37 -7.86
C PHE A 182 3.16 -8.72 -8.58
N GLU A 183 2.47 -9.70 -8.00
CA GLU A 183 2.20 -10.97 -8.68
C GLU A 183 1.36 -10.80 -9.95
N ILE A 184 0.34 -9.94 -9.92
CA ILE A 184 -0.48 -9.62 -11.11
C ILE A 184 0.42 -9.04 -12.19
N ILE A 185 1.26 -8.03 -11.86
CA ILE A 185 2.16 -7.40 -12.83
C ILE A 185 3.14 -8.42 -13.42
N ILE A 186 3.75 -9.26 -12.60
CA ILE A 186 4.66 -10.33 -13.07
C ILE A 186 3.93 -11.28 -14.03
N LYS A 187 2.69 -11.69 -13.71
CA LYS A 187 1.88 -12.57 -14.56
C LYS A 187 1.50 -11.87 -15.87
N LEU A 188 1.15 -10.59 -15.84
CA LEU A 188 0.84 -9.81 -17.04
C LEU A 188 2.03 -9.79 -17.99
N VAL A 189 3.22 -9.48 -17.47
CA VAL A 189 4.46 -9.45 -18.26
C VAL A 189 4.75 -10.84 -18.85
N ALA A 190 4.78 -11.87 -18.01
CA ALA A 190 5.17 -13.22 -18.41
C ALA A 190 4.22 -13.83 -19.45
N ASN A 191 2.91 -13.61 -19.30
CA ASN A 191 1.90 -14.26 -20.14
C ASN A 191 1.62 -13.52 -21.44
N HIS A 192 1.81 -12.19 -21.48
CA HIS A 192 1.37 -11.38 -22.62
C HIS A 192 2.50 -10.69 -23.36
N THR A 193 3.68 -10.50 -22.75
CA THR A 193 4.73 -9.67 -23.36
C THR A 193 6.07 -10.37 -23.52
N GLU A 194 6.41 -11.34 -22.65
CA GLU A 194 7.73 -11.99 -22.66
C GLU A 194 8.00 -12.84 -23.91
N ALA A 195 6.94 -13.34 -24.55
CA ALA A 195 7.04 -14.10 -25.80
C ALA A 195 7.10 -13.21 -27.07
N LEU A 196 6.91 -11.89 -26.93
CA LEU A 196 7.00 -10.97 -28.06
C LEU A 196 8.46 -10.82 -28.50
N TYR A 197 8.68 -10.75 -29.81
CA TYR A 197 10.00 -10.54 -30.39
C TYR A 197 10.10 -9.15 -31.03
N LEU A 198 11.26 -8.53 -30.89
CA LEU A 198 11.54 -7.21 -31.45
C LEU A 198 11.70 -7.32 -32.97
N SER A 199 10.66 -7.01 -33.72
CA SER A 199 10.66 -7.05 -35.18
C SER A 199 9.77 -5.95 -35.76
N LEU A 200 9.97 -5.62 -37.04
CA LEU A 200 9.20 -4.60 -37.77
C LEU A 200 8.18 -5.22 -38.74
N ASP A 201 8.02 -6.55 -38.73
CA ASP A 201 6.97 -7.17 -39.52
C ASP A 201 5.58 -6.86 -38.95
N GLU A 202 4.60 -6.80 -39.85
CA GLU A 202 3.25 -6.34 -39.55
C GLU A 202 2.56 -7.23 -38.51
N ASP A 203 2.67 -8.55 -38.64
CA ASP A 203 2.09 -9.51 -37.70
C ASP A 203 2.66 -9.34 -36.27
N SER A 204 3.96 -9.06 -36.14
CA SER A 204 4.60 -8.78 -34.85
C SER A 204 4.12 -7.49 -34.23
N MET A 205 3.97 -6.44 -35.04
CA MET A 205 3.51 -5.15 -34.56
C MET A 205 2.05 -5.21 -34.14
N ASP A 206 1.21 -5.96 -34.86
CA ASP A 206 -0.17 -6.24 -34.48
C ASP A 206 -0.25 -6.97 -33.13
N LEU A 207 0.58 -8.00 -32.96
CA LEU A 207 0.62 -8.77 -31.72
C LEU A 207 1.12 -7.91 -30.54
N ALA A 208 2.16 -7.10 -30.76
CA ALA A 208 2.71 -6.19 -29.76
C ALA A 208 1.69 -5.11 -29.36
N GLU A 209 1.04 -4.47 -30.34
CA GLU A 209 0.00 -3.45 -30.11
C GLU A 209 -1.16 -4.03 -29.28
N ALA A 210 -1.67 -5.20 -29.66
CA ALA A 210 -2.73 -5.87 -28.91
C ALA A 210 -2.30 -6.26 -27.48
N ALA A 211 -1.09 -6.79 -27.32
CA ALA A 211 -0.55 -7.19 -26.02
C ALA A 211 -0.35 -5.99 -25.09
N PHE A 212 0.24 -4.90 -25.56
CA PHE A 212 0.44 -3.69 -24.76
C PHE A 212 -0.88 -2.99 -24.45
N GLY A 213 -1.84 -3.00 -25.39
CA GLY A 213 -3.21 -2.53 -25.13
C GLY A 213 -3.84 -3.25 -23.95
N PHE A 214 -3.81 -4.58 -23.97
CA PHE A 214 -4.34 -5.42 -22.89
C PHE A 214 -3.62 -5.17 -21.55
N VAL A 215 -2.28 -5.14 -21.56
CA VAL A 215 -1.49 -4.88 -20.34
C VAL A 215 -1.84 -3.51 -19.74
N TYR A 216 -1.99 -2.48 -20.57
CA TYR A 216 -2.35 -1.16 -20.10
C TYR A 216 -3.75 -1.12 -19.45
N GLU A 217 -4.74 -1.79 -20.05
CA GLU A 217 -6.09 -1.92 -19.48
C GLU A 217 -6.06 -2.61 -18.09
N GLU A 218 -5.33 -3.71 -17.98
CA GLU A 218 -5.19 -4.45 -16.71
C GLU A 218 -4.43 -3.65 -15.64
N LEU A 219 -3.37 -2.91 -16.03
CA LEU A 219 -2.67 -2.01 -15.11
C LEU A 219 -3.56 -0.86 -14.64
N THR A 220 -4.42 -0.33 -15.52
CA THR A 220 -5.40 0.70 -15.16
C THR A 220 -6.42 0.17 -14.16
N ALA A 221 -6.94 -1.04 -14.38
CA ALA A 221 -7.84 -1.71 -13.44
C ALA A 221 -7.17 -1.96 -12.09
N LEU A 222 -5.91 -2.42 -12.10
CA LEU A 222 -5.10 -2.63 -10.90
C LEU A 222 -4.87 -1.31 -10.14
N GLN A 223 -4.50 -0.24 -10.82
CA GLN A 223 -4.31 1.09 -10.23
C GLN A 223 -5.57 1.57 -9.51
N ASN A 224 -6.72 1.45 -10.16
CA ASN A 224 -8.01 1.84 -9.57
C ASN A 224 -8.38 0.96 -8.37
N ASN A 225 -8.02 -0.32 -8.39
CA ASN A 225 -8.21 -1.19 -7.23
C ASN A 225 -7.29 -0.83 -6.06
N LEU A 226 -6.05 -0.43 -6.34
CA LEU A 226 -5.05 -0.04 -5.35
C LEU A 226 -5.28 1.38 -4.79
N SER A 227 -5.86 2.29 -5.56
CA SER A 227 -6.22 3.65 -5.11
C SER A 227 -7.15 3.65 -3.88
N LYS A 228 -7.91 2.55 -3.69
CA LYS A 228 -8.80 2.39 -2.54
C LYS A 228 -8.00 2.21 -1.24
N PRO A 229 -7.20 1.14 -1.04
CA PRO A 229 -6.40 0.97 0.17
C PRO A 229 -5.20 1.91 0.28
N PHE A 230 -4.74 2.51 -0.83
CA PHE A 230 -3.56 3.37 -0.87
C PHE A 230 -3.90 4.76 -1.44
N PRO A 231 -4.25 5.74 -0.59
CA PRO A 231 -4.71 7.07 -1.05
C PRO A 231 -3.69 7.87 -1.87
N TYR A 232 -2.41 7.51 -1.80
CA TYR A 232 -1.35 8.12 -2.60
C TYR A 232 -1.32 7.61 -4.04
N ILE A 233 -1.97 6.48 -4.34
CA ILE A 233 -2.14 5.98 -5.71
C ILE A 233 -3.35 6.67 -6.32
N LYS A 234 -3.13 7.38 -7.42
CA LYS A 234 -4.17 8.15 -8.10
C LYS A 234 -5.17 7.23 -8.79
N GLU A 235 -6.45 7.44 -8.55
CA GLU A 235 -7.53 6.81 -9.33
C GLU A 235 -7.60 7.46 -10.72
N LEU A 236 -7.69 6.63 -11.75
CA LEU A 236 -7.82 7.05 -13.15
C LEU A 236 -9.29 7.00 -13.56
N SER A 237 -9.78 8.10 -14.14
CA SER A 237 -11.12 8.16 -14.71
C SER A 237 -11.22 7.24 -15.93
N VAL A 238 -12.00 6.16 -15.83
CA VAL A 238 -12.32 5.33 -16.97
C VAL A 238 -13.19 6.16 -17.92
N VAL A 239 -12.60 6.69 -18.99
CA VAL A 239 -13.37 7.29 -20.08
C VAL A 239 -14.08 6.14 -20.78
N SER A 240 -15.31 5.87 -20.37
CA SER A 240 -16.17 4.94 -21.08
C SER A 240 -16.48 5.55 -22.44
N ASN A 241 -15.77 5.10 -23.47
CA ASN A 241 -16.14 5.28 -24.87
C ASN A 241 -17.47 4.55 -25.13
N SER A 242 -18.56 5.09 -24.59
CA SER A 242 -19.91 4.79 -25.03
C SER A 242 -20.24 5.78 -26.15
N THR A 243 -19.97 5.35 -27.37
CA THR A 243 -20.48 5.97 -28.59
C THR A 243 -22.00 5.96 -28.50
N LYS A 244 -22.59 7.04 -27.99
CA LYS A 244 -24.01 7.31 -28.20
C LYS A 244 -24.14 7.84 -29.61
N GLU A 245 -24.47 6.93 -30.53
CA GLU A 245 -25.14 7.31 -31.77
C GLU A 245 -26.48 7.94 -31.40
N ASP A 246 -26.58 9.26 -31.57
CA ASP A 246 -27.86 9.96 -31.53
C ASP A 246 -28.68 9.57 -32.76
N PRO A 247 -29.92 9.03 -32.62
CA PRO A 247 -30.81 8.87 -33.74
C PRO A 247 -31.42 10.22 -34.11
N MET A 248 -31.21 10.56 -35.37
CA MET A 248 -31.72 11.71 -36.10
C MET A 248 -33.26 11.85 -35.96
N ASP A 249 -33.69 13.05 -35.57
CA ASP A 249 -35.07 13.44 -35.30
C ASP A 249 -35.77 13.92 -36.60
N SER A 250 -36.88 13.28 -37.00
CA SER A 250 -37.79 13.81 -38.02
C SER A 250 -39.26 13.39 -37.83
N ARG A 251 -40.04 14.34 -37.29
CA ARG A 251 -41.49 14.63 -37.45
C ARG A 251 -42.37 13.65 -38.26
N SER A 252 -43.49 13.17 -37.66
CA SER A 252 -44.84 13.80 -37.77
C SER A 252 -46.03 12.85 -37.47
N SER A 253 -47.06 13.44 -36.84
CA SER A 253 -48.52 13.18 -36.98
C SER A 253 -49.27 12.17 -36.08
N GLU A 254 -50.34 12.72 -35.49
CA GLU A 254 -51.37 12.15 -34.61
C GLU A 254 -52.22 11.02 -35.23
N SER A 255 -52.73 10.10 -34.39
CA SER A 255 -54.17 9.94 -34.12
C SER A 255 -54.49 8.81 -33.13
N GLN A 256 -55.42 9.11 -32.21
CA GLN A 256 -56.00 8.22 -31.19
C GLN A 256 -56.93 7.15 -31.78
N VAL A 257 -56.99 5.95 -31.17
CA VAL A 257 -58.25 5.23 -30.82
C VAL A 257 -58.03 4.37 -29.56
N LYS A 258 -59.00 4.44 -28.62
CA LYS A 258 -59.13 3.69 -27.37
C LYS A 258 -59.87 2.36 -27.57
N THR A 259 -59.48 1.33 -26.80
CA THR A 259 -60.27 0.35 -25.99
C THR A 259 -59.31 -0.81 -25.68
N GLY A 260 -59.18 -1.47 -24.53
CA GLY A 260 -59.85 -1.50 -23.23
C GLY A 260 -59.67 -2.94 -22.70
N SER A 261 -59.05 -3.12 -21.53
CA SER A 261 -59.30 -4.21 -20.52
C SER A 261 -58.04 -4.77 -19.82
N ALA A 262 -57.97 -4.47 -18.53
CA ALA A 262 -57.48 -5.26 -17.38
C ALA A 262 -56.16 -6.07 -17.46
N ARG A 263 -55.15 -5.66 -16.69
CA ARG A 263 -54.80 -6.32 -15.41
C ARG A 263 -53.72 -5.56 -14.64
N SER A 264 -54.01 -5.38 -13.37
CA SER A 264 -53.08 -5.05 -12.29
C SER A 264 -51.94 -6.06 -12.23
N THR A 265 -50.70 -5.58 -12.18
CA THR A 265 -49.58 -6.17 -11.42
C THR A 265 -48.38 -5.22 -11.36
N THR A 266 -48.06 -4.79 -10.13
CA THR A 266 -46.70 -4.73 -9.57
C THR A 266 -45.77 -3.57 -9.95
N LEU A 267 -45.95 -2.43 -9.27
CA LEU A 267 -44.89 -1.48 -8.92
C LEU A 267 -44.04 -2.05 -7.78
N THR A 268 -43.03 -2.87 -8.09
CA THR A 268 -41.92 -3.18 -7.17
C THR A 268 -40.62 -3.19 -7.95
N GLY A 269 -39.94 -2.04 -8.05
CA GLY A 269 -38.68 -1.95 -8.78
C GLY A 269 -37.76 -0.80 -8.39
N PHE A 270 -38.16 0.09 -7.47
CA PHE A 270 -37.39 1.31 -7.15
C PHE A 270 -36.87 1.42 -5.71
N VAL A 271 -37.04 0.39 -4.86
CA VAL A 271 -36.56 0.42 -3.46
C VAL A 271 -35.73 -0.83 -3.12
N SER A 272 -34.76 -1.18 -3.97
CA SER A 272 -33.77 -2.25 -3.68
C SER A 272 -32.31 -1.86 -3.99
N SER A 273 -32.09 -0.72 -4.66
CA SER A 273 -30.74 -0.31 -5.10
C SER A 273 -30.02 0.63 -4.12
N PHE A 274 -30.73 1.36 -3.26
CA PHE A 274 -30.10 2.28 -2.31
C PHE A 274 -29.43 1.60 -1.11
N GLY A 275 -30.00 0.51 -0.58
CA GLY A 275 -29.41 -0.23 0.55
C GLY A 275 -28.16 -1.07 0.19
N LYS A 276 -28.03 -1.50 -1.07
CA LYS A 276 -26.86 -2.25 -1.55
C LYS A 276 -25.64 -1.34 -1.76
N ASN A 277 -25.86 -0.09 -2.13
CA ASN A 277 -24.77 0.88 -2.32
C ASN A 277 -24.21 1.35 -0.98
N VAL A 278 -25.04 1.58 0.05
CA VAL A 278 -24.58 1.97 1.39
C VAL A 278 -23.78 0.83 2.06
N ARG A 279 -24.21 -0.43 1.92
CA ARG A 279 -23.41 -1.59 2.36
C ARG A 279 -22.08 -1.67 1.62
N LYS A 280 -22.07 -1.37 0.31
CA LYS A 280 -20.85 -1.33 -0.50
C LYS A 280 -19.91 -0.18 -0.09
N TYR A 281 -20.40 0.99 0.31
CA TYR A 281 -19.57 2.09 0.80
C TYR A 281 -19.01 1.83 2.21
N ALA A 282 -19.81 1.23 3.10
CA ALA A 282 -19.35 0.79 4.42
C ALA A 282 -18.33 -0.35 4.33
N GLU A 283 -18.56 -1.31 3.45
CA GLU A 283 -17.66 -2.42 3.16
C GLU A 283 -16.39 -1.94 2.45
N VAL A 284 -16.48 -0.98 1.53
CA VAL A 284 -15.31 -0.34 0.91
C VAL A 284 -14.54 0.49 1.93
N GLY A 285 -15.19 1.24 2.82
CA GLY A 285 -14.52 1.96 3.92
C GLY A 285 -13.84 1.02 4.93
N PHE A 286 -14.51 -0.08 5.28
CA PHE A 286 -13.97 -1.11 6.17
C PHE A 286 -12.83 -1.91 5.50
N GLN A 287 -12.94 -2.27 4.22
CA GLN A 287 -11.86 -2.89 3.46
C GLN A 287 -10.67 -1.94 3.32
N ARG A 288 -10.90 -0.63 3.11
CA ARG A 288 -9.84 0.39 3.12
C ARG A 288 -9.10 0.44 4.45
N LEU A 289 -9.82 0.39 5.57
CA LEU A 289 -9.25 0.40 6.92
C LEU A 289 -8.53 -0.89 7.28
N VAL A 290 -9.12 -2.05 6.99
CA VAL A 290 -8.57 -3.37 7.36
C VAL A 290 -7.37 -3.75 6.49
N VAL A 291 -7.40 -3.43 5.19
CA VAL A 291 -6.26 -3.68 4.29
C VAL A 291 -5.08 -2.77 4.65
N ALA A 292 -5.32 -1.55 5.12
CA ALA A 292 -4.25 -0.62 5.49
C ALA A 292 -3.63 -0.88 6.88
N LEU A 293 -4.09 -1.86 7.65
CA LEU A 293 -3.53 -2.14 8.97
C LEU A 293 -2.06 -2.59 8.84
N PRO A 294 -1.13 -2.00 9.63
CA PRO A 294 0.25 -2.44 9.63
C PRO A 294 0.36 -3.87 10.19
N SER A 295 0.82 -4.80 9.36
CA SER A 295 1.15 -6.16 9.79
C SER A 295 2.64 -6.23 10.10
N LYS A 296 2.98 -6.83 11.23
CA LYS A 296 4.37 -7.12 11.58
C LYS A 296 4.85 -8.30 10.73
N LEU A 297 5.91 -8.10 9.94
CA LEU A 297 6.53 -9.15 9.15
C LEU A 297 7.62 -9.86 9.96
N SER A 298 7.69 -11.18 9.80
CA SER A 298 8.89 -11.95 10.15
C SER A 298 10.06 -11.61 9.21
N PRO A 299 11.30 -11.95 9.58
CA PRO A 299 12.45 -11.77 8.70
C PRO A 299 12.30 -12.58 7.40
N GLU A 300 11.75 -13.80 7.47
CA GLU A 300 11.50 -14.62 6.28
C GLU A 300 10.43 -13.99 5.37
N GLU A 301 9.33 -13.50 5.93
CA GLU A 301 8.27 -12.82 5.16
C GLU A 301 8.79 -11.55 4.48
N LEU A 302 9.68 -10.80 5.14
CA LEU A 302 10.34 -9.64 4.54
C LEU A 302 11.26 -10.05 3.38
N GLU A 303 12.04 -11.12 3.55
CA GLU A 303 12.92 -11.65 2.50
C GLU A 303 12.12 -12.10 1.27
N GLU A 304 11.02 -12.84 1.48
CA GLU A 304 10.10 -13.24 0.40
C GLU A 304 9.50 -12.03 -0.33
N TYR A 305 9.09 -11.01 0.42
CA TYR A 305 8.58 -9.76 -0.15
C TYR A 305 9.65 -9.03 -0.97
N VAL A 306 10.89 -8.91 -0.46
CA VAL A 306 12.00 -8.29 -1.19
C VAL A 306 12.35 -9.07 -2.46
N ALA A 307 12.31 -10.41 -2.42
CA ALA A 307 12.53 -11.24 -3.60
C ALA A 307 11.43 -11.01 -4.66
N LEU A 308 10.17 -10.90 -4.24
CA LEU A 308 9.06 -10.57 -5.14
C LEU A 308 9.23 -9.18 -5.77
N VAL A 309 9.65 -8.20 -4.97
CA VAL A 309 9.92 -6.84 -5.44
C VAL A 309 11.05 -6.81 -6.46
N SER A 310 12.16 -7.50 -6.19
CA SER A 310 13.28 -7.61 -7.12
C SER A 310 12.80 -8.19 -8.46
N LYS A 311 11.97 -9.24 -8.41
CA LYS A 311 11.40 -9.89 -9.59
C LYS A 311 10.47 -8.98 -10.40
N VAL A 312 9.60 -8.18 -9.77
CA VAL A 312 8.75 -7.24 -10.52
C VAL A 312 9.58 -6.12 -11.16
N CYS A 313 10.62 -5.63 -10.46
CA CYS A 313 11.55 -4.63 -10.99
C CYS A 313 12.28 -5.14 -12.24
N GLU A 314 12.72 -6.40 -12.21
CA GLU A 314 13.38 -7.09 -13.34
C GLU A 314 12.41 -7.29 -14.51
N LYS A 315 11.22 -7.85 -14.25
CA LYS A 315 10.24 -8.12 -15.32
C LYS A 315 9.77 -6.85 -16.04
N CYS A 316 9.63 -5.74 -15.32
CA CYS A 316 9.24 -4.46 -15.93
C CYS A 316 10.30 -3.88 -16.90
N GLN A 317 11.56 -4.34 -16.85
CA GLN A 317 12.61 -3.87 -17.80
C GLN A 317 12.32 -4.26 -19.25
N LEU A 318 11.43 -5.24 -19.48
CA LEU A 318 10.98 -5.61 -20.81
C LEU A 318 10.33 -4.42 -21.53
N PHE A 319 9.55 -3.60 -20.82
CA PHE A 319 8.90 -2.43 -21.40
C PHE A 319 9.91 -1.35 -21.81
N ASP A 320 10.99 -1.17 -21.04
CA ASP A 320 12.08 -0.26 -21.39
C ASP A 320 12.75 -0.69 -22.70
N THR A 321 13.01 -2.00 -22.82
CA THR A 321 13.61 -2.60 -24.02
C THR A 321 12.73 -2.36 -25.26
N TRP A 322 11.42 -2.57 -25.12
CA TRP A 322 10.46 -2.31 -26.20
C TRP A 322 10.33 -0.82 -26.52
N TYR A 323 10.34 0.04 -25.51
CA TYR A 323 10.26 1.48 -25.70
C TYR A 323 11.46 2.02 -26.48
N GLU A 324 12.68 1.61 -26.11
CA GLU A 324 13.89 1.97 -26.85
C GLU A 324 13.89 1.37 -28.26
N PHE A 325 13.41 0.15 -28.46
CA PHE A 325 13.26 -0.43 -29.80
C PHE A 325 12.34 0.42 -30.69
N VAL A 326 11.15 0.78 -30.21
CA VAL A 326 10.17 1.56 -30.97
C VAL A 326 10.67 2.97 -31.24
N LYS A 327 11.29 3.61 -30.24
CA LYS A 327 11.89 4.94 -30.34
C LYS A 327 13.00 4.98 -31.38
N ASN A 328 13.91 4.00 -31.37
CA ASN A 328 15.00 3.92 -32.35
C ASN A 328 14.48 3.57 -33.75
N SER A 329 13.45 2.73 -33.84
CA SER A 329 12.82 2.39 -35.11
C SER A 329 12.10 3.59 -35.75
N ALA A 330 11.45 4.43 -34.93
CA ALA A 330 10.79 5.66 -35.40
C ALA A 330 11.79 6.74 -35.87
N ALA A 331 13.07 6.64 -35.48
CA ALA A 331 14.13 7.55 -35.91
C ALA A 331 14.75 7.17 -37.27
N LEU A 332 14.38 6.03 -37.85
CA LEU A 332 14.81 5.64 -39.19
C LEU A 332 14.20 6.59 -40.25
N ASP A 333 14.87 6.69 -41.41
CA ASP A 333 14.48 7.60 -42.49
C ASP A 333 12.99 7.38 -42.89
N PRO A 334 12.13 8.42 -42.90
CA PRO A 334 10.73 8.31 -43.32
C PRO A 334 10.53 7.70 -44.72
N GLN A 335 11.54 7.74 -45.60
CA GLN A 335 11.49 7.07 -46.90
C GLN A 335 11.62 5.55 -46.82
N SER A 336 12.16 5.02 -45.71
CA SER A 336 12.39 3.59 -45.47
C SER A 336 11.23 2.88 -44.77
N ILE A 337 10.32 3.63 -44.14
CA ILE A 337 9.19 3.10 -43.36
C ILE A 337 7.88 3.38 -44.09
N ASN A 338 7.06 2.34 -44.28
CA ASN A 338 5.69 2.51 -44.78
C ASN A 338 4.86 3.31 -43.76
N GLN A 339 4.04 4.27 -44.24
CA GLN A 339 3.12 5.08 -43.43
C GLN A 339 2.30 4.25 -42.42
N HIS A 340 1.86 3.04 -42.81
CA HIS A 340 1.11 2.15 -41.91
C HIS A 340 1.94 1.72 -40.69
N LEU A 341 3.19 1.31 -40.92
CA LEU A 341 4.12 0.91 -39.86
C LEU A 341 4.46 2.09 -38.95
N ALA A 342 4.59 3.31 -39.50
CA ALA A 342 4.83 4.51 -38.70
C ALA A 342 3.67 4.79 -37.73
N VAL A 343 2.41 4.65 -38.17
CA VAL A 343 1.23 4.81 -37.31
C VAL A 343 1.20 3.75 -36.21
N LYS A 344 1.57 2.49 -36.53
CA LYS A 344 1.64 1.41 -35.55
C LYS A 344 2.72 1.64 -34.50
N LEU A 345 3.91 2.04 -34.91
CA LEU A 345 5.00 2.37 -33.99
C LEU A 345 4.60 3.52 -33.05
N ASP A 346 3.90 4.54 -33.55
CA ASP A 346 3.40 5.64 -32.72
C ASP A 346 2.33 5.17 -31.72
N SER A 347 1.40 4.30 -32.15
CA SER A 347 0.39 3.68 -31.29
C SER A 347 1.03 2.86 -30.16
N ILE A 348 1.96 1.96 -30.50
CA ILE A 348 2.71 1.14 -29.52
C ILE A 348 3.51 2.03 -28.58
N ARG A 349 4.16 3.08 -29.10
CA ARG A 349 4.89 4.05 -28.27
C ARG A 349 3.96 4.73 -27.27
N GLY A 350 2.77 5.17 -27.70
CA GLY A 350 1.75 5.76 -26.83
C GLY A 350 1.34 4.81 -25.71
N LEU A 351 1.11 3.53 -26.02
CA LEU A 351 0.82 2.50 -25.02
C LEU A 351 1.96 2.31 -24.02
N LEU A 352 3.22 2.24 -24.49
CA LEU A 352 4.38 2.10 -23.61
C LEU A 352 4.60 3.31 -22.69
N VAL A 353 4.30 4.52 -23.17
CA VAL A 353 4.30 5.74 -22.33
C VAL A 353 3.25 5.61 -21.22
N CYS A 354 2.04 5.16 -21.56
CA CYS A 354 0.96 4.95 -20.60
C CYS A 354 1.30 3.84 -19.58
N ILE A 355 1.87 2.72 -20.04
CA ILE A 355 2.33 1.62 -19.18
C ILE A 355 3.42 2.12 -18.22
N SER A 356 4.41 2.88 -18.70
CA SER A 356 5.45 3.45 -17.85
C SER A 356 4.86 4.39 -16.79
N ALA A 357 3.87 5.20 -17.15
CA ALA A 357 3.16 6.04 -16.19
C ALA A 357 2.45 5.21 -15.11
N SER A 358 1.74 4.14 -15.49
CA SER A 358 1.09 3.23 -14.53
C SER A 358 2.10 2.49 -13.64
N VAL A 359 3.21 2.01 -14.20
CA VAL A 359 4.28 1.36 -13.43
C VAL A 359 4.90 2.32 -12.42
N ARG A 360 5.12 3.58 -12.80
CA ARG A 360 5.59 4.62 -11.87
C ARG A 360 4.57 4.86 -10.75
N ASP A 361 3.32 5.10 -11.11
CA ASP A 361 2.27 5.49 -10.17
C ASP A 361 1.84 4.34 -9.23
N ILE A 362 2.10 3.08 -9.61
CA ILE A 362 1.85 1.89 -8.79
C ILE A 362 3.13 1.41 -8.12
N VAL A 363 4.08 0.89 -8.90
CA VAL A 363 5.25 0.17 -8.38
C VAL A 363 6.21 1.13 -7.71
N VAL A 364 6.65 2.17 -8.41
CA VAL A 364 7.66 3.09 -7.86
C VAL A 364 7.13 3.81 -6.61
N GLU A 365 5.87 4.28 -6.64
CA GLU A 365 5.25 4.91 -5.47
C GLU A 365 5.16 3.97 -4.26
N ILE A 366 4.70 2.72 -4.43
CA ILE A 366 4.68 1.74 -3.34
C ILE A 366 6.08 1.50 -2.78
N LEU A 367 7.06 1.27 -3.67
CA LEU A 367 8.42 0.95 -3.26
C LEU A 367 9.11 2.10 -2.55
N PHE A 368 8.89 3.35 -2.96
CA PHE A 368 9.44 4.51 -2.27
C PHE A 368 8.83 4.73 -0.89
N ARG A 369 7.54 4.45 -0.70
CA ARG A 369 6.93 4.49 0.64
C ARG A 369 7.48 3.41 1.56
N ASP A 370 7.66 2.21 1.05
CA ASP A 370 8.23 1.11 1.84
C ASP A 370 9.70 1.35 2.14
N LEU A 371 10.46 1.88 1.18
CA LEU A 371 11.85 2.27 1.39
C LEU A 371 11.99 3.43 2.39
N GLU A 372 11.15 4.46 2.31
CA GLU A 372 11.09 5.57 3.28
C GLU A 372 10.90 5.03 4.70
N TYR A 373 9.94 4.13 4.89
CA TYR A 373 9.68 3.47 6.17
C TYR A 373 10.88 2.65 6.65
N LEU A 374 11.47 1.83 5.77
CA LEU A 374 12.62 1.00 6.11
C LEU A 374 13.83 1.85 6.50
N ILE A 375 14.10 2.95 5.79
CA ILE A 375 15.18 3.90 6.12
C ILE A 375 14.93 4.53 7.49
N ASP A 376 13.73 5.05 7.76
CA ASP A 376 13.44 5.70 9.04
C ASP A 376 13.60 4.72 10.22
N LYS A 377 13.09 3.50 10.05
CA LYS A 377 13.25 2.44 11.06
C LYS A 377 14.72 2.11 11.28
N TYR A 378 15.47 1.89 10.20
CA TYR A 378 16.91 1.59 10.27
C TYR A 378 17.67 2.69 10.99
N MET A 379 17.45 3.96 10.62
CA MET A 379 18.10 5.10 11.24
C MET A 379 17.72 5.26 12.71
N THR A 380 16.47 4.97 13.07
CA THR A 380 16.01 4.97 14.46
C THR A 380 16.69 3.88 15.29
N ASP A 381 16.86 2.68 14.74
CA ASP A 381 17.53 1.58 15.43
C ASP A 381 19.03 1.84 15.56
N MET A 382 19.68 2.41 14.54
CA MET A 382 21.06 2.86 14.60
C MET A 382 21.29 3.94 15.67
N ARG A 383 20.42 4.97 15.74
CA ARG A 383 20.50 6.01 16.78
C ARG A 383 20.39 5.41 18.18
N LYS A 384 19.46 4.48 18.39
CA LYS A 384 19.32 3.78 19.68
C LYS A 384 20.56 2.96 20.02
N GLY A 385 21.16 2.32 19.03
CA GLY A 385 22.42 1.59 19.16
C GLY A 385 23.58 2.50 19.59
N PHE A 386 23.77 3.61 18.88
CA PHE A 386 24.80 4.60 19.19
C PHE A 386 24.64 5.22 20.58
N CYS A 387 23.43 5.62 20.96
CA CYS A 387 23.19 6.13 22.31
C CYS A 387 23.59 5.09 23.37
N ARG A 388 23.29 3.81 23.18
CA ARG A 388 23.64 2.78 24.17
C ARG A 388 25.15 2.57 24.31
N MET A 389 25.94 2.76 23.26
CA MET A 389 27.39 2.57 23.31
C MET A 389 28.10 3.63 24.17
N TYR A 390 27.73 4.91 24.06
CA TYR A 390 28.46 5.99 24.73
C TYR A 390 28.13 6.16 26.22
N TRP A 391 26.97 5.71 26.69
CA TRP A 391 26.56 5.91 28.08
C TRP A 391 26.90 4.73 29.01
N ASP A 392 27.14 3.53 28.47
CA ASP A 392 27.52 2.37 29.29
C ASP A 392 29.02 2.38 29.67
N ASP A 393 29.89 3.03 28.89
CA ASP A 393 31.34 3.12 29.19
C ASP A 393 31.67 4.08 30.36
N GLU A 394 30.85 5.10 30.63
CA GLU A 394 31.09 6.03 31.75
C GLU A 394 30.74 5.43 33.12
N LEU A 395 29.76 4.51 33.18
CA LEU A 395 29.26 3.97 34.45
C LEU A 395 30.14 2.86 35.03
N ASP A 396 30.90 2.14 34.20
CA ASP A 396 31.79 1.07 34.66
C ASP A 396 33.18 1.60 35.09
N SER A 397 33.48 2.88 34.86
CA SER A 397 34.79 3.49 35.16
C SER A 397 34.96 4.04 36.57
N HIS A 398 33.88 4.10 37.38
CA HIS A 398 33.90 4.73 38.71
C HIS A 398 33.97 3.76 39.91
N ASP A 399 34.05 2.45 39.67
CA ASP A 399 34.19 1.43 40.72
C ASP A 399 35.62 0.80 40.79
N SER A 400 36.62 1.48 40.22
CA SER A 400 38.05 1.05 40.30
C SER A 400 38.87 1.87 41.29
#